data_AF-A0A0Q1CUA0-F1
#
_entry.id   AF-A0A0Q1CUA0-F1
#
_cell.length_a   1.000
_cell.length_b   1.000
_cell.length_c   1.000
_cell.angle_alpha   90.00
_cell.angle_beta   90.00
_cell.angle_gamma   90.00
#
_symmetry.space_group_name_H-M   'P 1'
#
loop_
_entity.id
_entity.type
_entity.pdbx_description
1 polymer ?
#
loop_
_entity_poly.entity_id
_entity_poly.type
_entity_poly.pdbx_seq_one_letter_code
_entity_poly.pdbx_strand_id
1 'polypeptide(L)'
;MEQTRPRGDDEPATVGQIAAAMAALGLYDGANTPAEHAAEAARLGGVEAYRLRMVNALLGMAQAEAVLAEGAVDDAAARHAAWEQQLVSAGVADDAVRRIGFVRWQVLRLIAQHPETGPIPVAAAHAVTGLHTLLGVIAASQGAVATGDVATLAGQSEQLRDARQALTDAVGNVDILLDMLRSVGL
;
A
#
# COMPACT_ATOMS: atom_id res chain seq x y z
N MET A 1 -14.52 -38.83 2.94
CA MET A 1 -15.11 -37.65 3.60
C MET A 1 -13.99 -36.94 4.32
N GLU A 2 -13.36 -35.99 3.64
CA GLU A 2 -12.24 -35.24 4.17
C GLU A 2 -12.78 -34.12 5.06
N GLN A 3 -12.43 -34.17 6.34
CA GLN A 3 -12.88 -33.19 7.33
C GLN A 3 -12.18 -31.86 7.06
N THR A 4 -12.94 -30.87 6.61
CA THR A 4 -12.50 -29.47 6.51
C THR A 4 -12.12 -28.96 7.89
N ARG A 5 -10.81 -28.80 8.12
CA ARG A 5 -10.26 -28.10 9.27
C ARG A 5 -10.77 -26.64 9.26
N PRO A 6 -11.22 -26.08 10.39
CA PRO A 6 -11.65 -24.68 10.45
C PRO A 6 -10.48 -23.75 10.08
N ARG A 7 -10.77 -22.75 9.26
CA ARG A 7 -9.81 -21.74 8.76
C ARG A 7 -9.26 -20.94 9.94
N GLY A 8 -7.96 -20.67 9.96
CA GLY A 8 -7.37 -19.71 10.89
C GLY A 8 -7.63 -18.27 10.43
N ASP A 9 -7.72 -17.32 11.36
CA ASP A 9 -8.07 -15.92 11.10
C ASP A 9 -7.12 -15.19 10.12
N ASP A 10 -5.93 -15.74 9.86
CA ASP A 10 -4.91 -15.15 8.98
C ASP A 10 -4.89 -15.74 7.55
N GLU A 11 -5.78 -16.68 7.20
CA GLU A 11 -5.79 -17.29 5.86
C GLU A 11 -6.69 -16.51 4.88
N PRO A 12 -6.16 -16.06 3.72
CA PRO A 12 -6.96 -15.33 2.73
C PRO A 12 -8.21 -16.08 2.26
N ALA A 13 -9.24 -15.33 1.89
CA ALA A 13 -10.43 -15.88 1.25
C ALA A 13 -10.07 -16.69 -0.01
N THR A 14 -10.82 -17.76 -0.28
CA THR A 14 -10.63 -18.51 -1.53
C THR A 14 -11.15 -17.69 -2.71
N VAL A 15 -10.66 -17.99 -3.91
CA VAL A 15 -11.12 -17.33 -5.14
C VAL A 15 -12.63 -17.45 -5.34
N GLY A 16 -13.23 -18.60 -4.99
CA GLY A 16 -14.68 -18.79 -5.06
C GLY A 16 -15.47 -17.97 -4.04
N GLN A 17 -14.91 -17.73 -2.84
CA GLN A 17 -15.52 -16.83 -1.85
C GLN A 17 -15.46 -15.37 -2.32
N ILE A 18 -14.34 -14.96 -2.93
CA ILE A 18 -14.17 -13.62 -3.48
C ILE A 18 -15.14 -13.40 -4.66
N ALA A 19 -15.22 -14.35 -5.58
CA ALA A 19 -16.15 -14.30 -6.70
C ALA A 19 -17.61 -14.27 -6.25
N ALA A 20 -17.97 -15.03 -5.20
CA ALA A 20 -19.32 -14.95 -4.61
C ALA A 20 -19.63 -13.56 -4.03
N ALA A 21 -18.67 -12.92 -3.35
CA ALA A 21 -18.83 -11.56 -2.85
C ALA A 21 -19.00 -10.54 -3.99
N MET A 22 -18.21 -10.66 -5.05
CA MET A 22 -18.34 -9.81 -6.24
C MET A 22 -19.67 -10.03 -6.97
N ALA A 23 -20.16 -11.28 -7.05
CA ALA A 23 -21.46 -11.59 -7.60
C ALA A 23 -22.61 -10.98 -6.78
N ALA A 24 -22.49 -10.95 -5.45
CA ALA A 24 -23.46 -10.30 -4.56
C ALA A 24 -23.54 -8.78 -4.77
N LEU A 25 -22.43 -8.16 -5.20
CA LEU A 25 -22.41 -6.76 -5.62
C LEU A 25 -22.86 -6.56 -7.07
N GLY A 26 -23.22 -7.64 -7.79
CA GLY A 26 -23.66 -7.60 -9.18
C GLY A 26 -22.54 -7.41 -10.21
N LEU A 27 -21.29 -7.68 -9.83
CA LEU A 27 -20.09 -7.31 -10.61
C LEU A 27 -19.18 -8.50 -10.96
N TYR A 28 -19.68 -9.73 -10.81
CA TYR A 28 -19.04 -10.95 -11.33
C TYR A 28 -20.01 -11.67 -12.27
N ASP A 29 -19.59 -11.86 -13.52
CA ASP A 29 -20.37 -12.45 -14.61
C ASP A 29 -19.98 -13.90 -14.93
N GLY A 30 -18.92 -14.40 -14.29
CA GLY A 30 -18.49 -15.79 -14.41
C GLY A 30 -19.41 -16.78 -13.71
N ALA A 31 -19.20 -18.06 -14.00
CA ALA A 31 -20.00 -19.14 -13.41
C ALA A 31 -19.57 -19.50 -11.97
N ASN A 32 -18.47 -18.93 -11.49
CA ASN A 32 -17.90 -19.16 -10.15
C ASN A 32 -17.63 -20.65 -9.89
N THR A 33 -17.03 -21.32 -10.89
CA THR A 33 -16.73 -22.75 -10.81
C THR A 33 -15.25 -23.01 -10.55
N PRO A 34 -14.88 -24.12 -9.87
CA PRO A 34 -13.47 -24.46 -9.68
C PRO A 34 -12.68 -24.59 -10.99
N ALA A 35 -13.31 -25.10 -12.06
CA ALA A 35 -12.67 -25.27 -13.36
C ALA A 35 -12.33 -23.93 -14.01
N GLU A 36 -13.25 -22.97 -13.96
CA GLU A 36 -13.04 -21.59 -14.43
C GLU A 36 -11.88 -20.93 -13.68
N HIS A 37 -11.88 -21.02 -12.34
CA HIS A 37 -10.82 -20.46 -11.51
C HIS A 37 -9.45 -21.12 -11.75
N ALA A 38 -9.42 -22.44 -11.96
CA ALA A 38 -8.18 -23.15 -12.26
C ALA A 38 -7.60 -22.74 -13.62
N ALA A 39 -8.45 -22.57 -14.64
CA ALA A 39 -8.03 -22.12 -15.96
C ALA A 39 -7.46 -20.69 -15.91
N GLU A 40 -8.14 -19.78 -15.22
CA GLU A 40 -7.70 -18.39 -15.09
C GLU A 40 -6.44 -18.26 -14.22
N ALA A 41 -6.35 -19.05 -13.15
CA ALA A 41 -5.12 -19.16 -12.35
C ALA A 41 -3.94 -19.63 -13.21
N ALA A 42 -4.11 -20.65 -14.04
CA ALA A 42 -3.06 -21.12 -14.93
C ALA A 42 -2.61 -20.03 -15.93
N ARG A 43 -3.56 -19.26 -16.48
CA ARG A 43 -3.27 -18.15 -17.39
C ARG A 43 -2.47 -17.01 -16.72
N LEU A 44 -2.72 -16.75 -15.44
CA LEU A 44 -2.12 -15.64 -14.68
C LEU A 44 -0.84 -16.02 -13.93
N GLY A 45 -0.33 -17.24 -14.12
CA GLY A 45 0.91 -17.68 -13.48
C GLY A 45 0.71 -18.25 -12.07
N GLY A 46 -0.52 -18.61 -11.69
CA GLY A 46 -0.83 -19.37 -10.49
C GLY A 46 -2.02 -18.83 -9.69
N VAL A 47 -2.45 -19.62 -8.69
CA VAL A 47 -3.60 -19.31 -7.84
C VAL A 47 -3.40 -18.04 -7.02
N GLU A 48 -2.16 -17.74 -6.60
CA GLU A 48 -1.85 -16.55 -5.80
C GLU A 48 -1.96 -15.26 -6.62
N ALA A 49 -1.44 -15.25 -7.85
CA ALA A 49 -1.56 -14.12 -8.76
C ALA A 49 -3.04 -13.86 -9.12
N TYR A 50 -3.80 -14.93 -9.35
CA TYR A 50 -5.23 -14.83 -9.60
C TYR A 50 -6.00 -14.34 -8.37
N ARG A 51 -5.70 -14.86 -7.17
CA ARG A 51 -6.31 -14.40 -5.92
C ARG A 51 -6.02 -12.92 -5.67
N LEU A 52 -4.78 -12.49 -5.87
CA LEU A 52 -4.40 -11.07 -5.74
C LEU A 52 -5.23 -10.19 -6.68
N ARG A 53 -5.37 -10.59 -7.95
CA ARG A 53 -6.20 -9.88 -8.92
C ARG A 53 -7.66 -9.81 -8.48
N MET A 54 -8.22 -10.93 -8.02
CA MET A 54 -9.61 -11.02 -7.60
C MET A 54 -9.91 -10.18 -6.36
N VAL A 55 -9.06 -10.23 -5.33
CA VAL A 55 -9.20 -9.39 -4.13
C VAL A 55 -9.09 -7.90 -4.48
N ASN A 56 -8.18 -7.53 -5.39
CA ASN A 56 -8.07 -6.13 -5.81
C ASN A 56 -9.27 -5.66 -6.63
N ALA A 57 -9.88 -6.54 -7.43
CA ALA A 57 -11.14 -6.23 -8.11
C ALA A 57 -12.26 -5.99 -7.10
N LEU A 58 -12.47 -6.91 -6.14
CA LEU A 58 -13.47 -6.75 -5.09
C LEU A 58 -13.23 -5.47 -4.25
N LEU A 59 -11.98 -5.18 -3.90
CA LEU A 59 -11.62 -3.97 -3.19
C LEU A 59 -11.98 -2.71 -3.99
N GLY A 60 -11.64 -2.66 -5.28
CA GLY A 60 -12.00 -1.53 -6.14
C GLY A 60 -13.51 -1.31 -6.22
N MET A 61 -14.29 -2.39 -6.27
CA MET A 61 -15.75 -2.35 -6.25
C MET A 61 -16.29 -1.79 -4.93
N ALA A 62 -15.81 -2.32 -3.79
CA ALA A 62 -16.20 -1.83 -2.47
C ALA A 62 -15.82 -0.36 -2.26
N GLN A 63 -14.67 0.07 -2.80
CA GLN A 63 -14.24 1.47 -2.77
C GLN A 63 -15.17 2.36 -3.61
N ALA A 64 -15.62 1.91 -4.79
CA ALA A 64 -16.57 2.66 -5.60
C ALA A 64 -17.91 2.87 -4.86
N GLU A 65 -18.44 1.82 -4.22
CA GLU A 65 -19.64 1.92 -3.38
C GLU A 65 -19.43 2.86 -2.18
N ALA A 66 -18.27 2.79 -1.53
CA ALA A 66 -17.93 3.69 -0.42
C ALA A 66 -17.92 5.17 -0.86
N VAL A 67 -17.35 5.48 -2.03
CA VAL A 67 -17.35 6.85 -2.57
C VAL A 67 -18.77 7.35 -2.82
N LEU A 68 -19.66 6.52 -3.37
CA LEU A 68 -21.05 6.88 -3.60
C LEU A 68 -21.79 7.14 -2.27
N ALA A 69 -21.55 6.29 -1.26
CA ALA A 69 -22.16 6.41 0.06
C ALA A 69 -21.65 7.65 0.81
N GLU A 70 -20.35 7.92 0.78
CA GLU A 70 -19.73 9.07 1.44
C GLU A 70 -20.15 10.40 0.80
N GLY A 71 -20.30 10.44 -0.53
CA GLY A 71 -20.77 11.63 -1.24
C GLY A 71 -22.19 12.08 -0.85
N ALA A 72 -22.99 11.18 -0.24
CA ALA A 72 -24.32 11.49 0.28
C ALA A 72 -24.31 12.05 1.71
N VAL A 73 -23.15 12.10 2.38
CA VAL A 73 -23.02 12.47 3.80
C VAL A 73 -22.15 13.73 3.95
N ASP A 74 -22.77 14.85 4.34
CA ASP A 74 -22.06 16.12 4.61
C ASP A 74 -21.76 16.34 6.11
N ASP A 75 -21.58 15.24 6.85
CA ASP A 75 -21.20 15.28 8.27
C ASP A 75 -19.78 14.73 8.47
N ALA A 76 -18.93 15.54 9.09
CA ALA A 76 -17.55 15.15 9.39
C ALA A 76 -17.49 14.04 10.45
N ALA A 77 -18.40 14.02 11.42
CA ALA A 77 -18.42 12.99 12.46
C ALA A 77 -18.85 11.63 11.88
N ALA A 78 -19.88 11.60 11.05
CA ALA A 78 -20.28 10.39 10.32
C ALA A 78 -19.17 9.84 9.42
N ARG A 79 -18.43 10.70 8.70
CA ARG A 79 -17.26 10.28 7.91
C ARG A 79 -16.14 9.69 8.78
N HIS A 80 -15.89 10.29 9.93
CA HIS A 80 -14.92 9.75 10.89
C HIS A 80 -15.34 8.37 11.41
N ALA A 81 -16.61 8.20 11.80
CA ALA A 81 -17.14 6.93 12.26
C ALA A 81 -17.10 5.83 11.17
N ALA A 82 -17.33 6.20 9.91
CA ALA A 82 -17.19 5.28 8.78
C ALA A 82 -15.73 4.81 8.60
N TRP A 83 -14.76 5.73 8.74
CA TRP A 83 -13.34 5.37 8.74
C TRP A 83 -12.97 4.46 9.91
N GLU A 84 -13.47 4.72 11.12
CA GLU A 84 -13.24 3.82 12.27
C GLU A 84 -13.85 2.43 12.04
N GLN A 85 -15.05 2.37 11.45
CA GLN A 85 -15.68 1.10 11.09
C GLN A 85 -14.85 0.31 10.07
N GLN A 86 -14.12 0.98 9.16
CA GLN A 86 -13.21 0.31 8.24
C GLN A 86 -12.07 -0.41 8.99
N LEU A 87 -11.54 0.19 10.06
CA LEU A 87 -10.49 -0.41 10.89
C LEU A 87 -11.01 -1.61 11.67
N VAL A 88 -12.25 -1.53 12.17
CA VAL A 88 -12.93 -2.65 12.84
C VAL A 88 -13.12 -3.81 11.86
N SER A 89 -13.66 -3.52 10.68
CA SER A 89 -13.90 -4.53 9.63
C SER A 89 -12.63 -5.16 9.09
N ALA A 90 -11.51 -4.43 9.09
CA ALA A 90 -10.19 -4.95 8.74
C ALA A 90 -9.55 -5.79 9.86
N GLY A 91 -10.18 -5.88 11.05
CA GLY A 91 -9.64 -6.62 12.19
C GLY A 91 -8.41 -5.97 12.82
N VAL A 92 -8.21 -4.66 12.62
CA VAL A 92 -7.01 -3.93 13.09
C VAL A 92 -7.29 -2.88 14.16
N ALA A 93 -8.55 -2.67 14.54
CA ALA A 93 -8.93 -1.58 15.46
C ALA A 93 -8.23 -1.66 16.83
N ASP A 94 -8.11 -2.87 17.38
CA ASP A 94 -7.63 -3.11 18.76
C ASP A 94 -6.11 -3.40 18.85
N ASP A 95 -5.40 -3.47 17.71
CA ASP A 95 -3.95 -3.70 17.65
C ASP A 95 -3.25 -2.50 17.01
N ALA A 96 -2.53 -1.73 17.80
CA ALA A 96 -1.87 -0.50 17.35
C ALA A 96 -0.85 -0.73 16.23
N VAL A 97 -0.13 -1.86 16.24
CA VAL A 97 0.88 -2.18 15.22
C VAL A 97 0.19 -2.53 13.90
N ARG A 98 -0.83 -3.40 13.96
CA ARG A 98 -1.63 -3.76 12.77
C ARG A 98 -2.38 -2.55 12.22
N ARG A 99 -2.91 -1.68 13.09
CA ARG A 99 -3.57 -0.42 12.72
C ARG A 99 -2.63 0.51 11.95
N ILE A 100 -1.42 0.76 12.47
CA ILE A 100 -0.41 1.58 11.79
C ILE A 100 -0.03 0.96 10.44
N GLY A 101 0.18 -0.36 10.39
CA GLY A 101 0.47 -1.07 9.15
C GLY A 101 -0.62 -0.91 8.10
N PHE A 102 -1.88 -1.04 8.50
CA PHE A 102 -3.04 -0.89 7.61
C PHE A 102 -3.20 0.54 7.10
N VAL A 103 -3.10 1.55 7.97
CA VAL A 103 -3.14 2.97 7.58
C VAL A 103 -2.00 3.30 6.61
N ARG A 104 -0.78 2.83 6.89
CA ARG A 104 0.36 3.03 5.99
C ARG A 104 0.09 2.42 4.61
N TRP A 105 -0.47 1.21 4.56
CA TRP A 105 -0.84 0.58 3.30
C TRP A 105 -1.90 1.38 2.53
N GLN A 106 -2.92 1.92 3.20
CA GLN A 106 -3.95 2.77 2.58
C GLN A 106 -3.34 4.05 1.98
N VAL A 107 -2.45 4.72 2.74
CA VAL A 107 -1.76 5.93 2.29
C VAL A 107 -0.88 5.64 1.07
N LEU A 108 -0.08 4.58 1.10
CA LEU A 108 0.76 4.17 -0.04
C LEU A 108 -0.09 3.85 -1.28
N ARG A 109 -1.25 3.22 -1.09
CA ARG A 109 -2.18 2.91 -2.18
C ARG A 109 -2.81 4.17 -2.78
N LEU A 110 -3.21 5.14 -1.96
CA LEU A 110 -3.71 6.44 -2.44
C LEU A 110 -2.64 7.20 -3.23
N ILE A 111 -1.41 7.22 -2.73
CA ILE A 111 -0.26 7.84 -3.41
C ILE A 111 -0.05 7.21 -4.79
N ALA A 112 -0.19 5.89 -4.92
CA ALA A 112 -0.08 5.17 -6.20
C ALA A 112 -1.26 5.41 -7.16
N GLN A 113 -2.39 5.94 -6.70
CA GLN A 113 -3.64 6.11 -7.48
C GLN A 113 -3.88 7.53 -8.00
N HIS A 114 -3.08 8.53 -7.61
CA HIS A 114 -3.25 9.91 -8.07
C HIS A 114 -2.24 10.27 -9.18
N PRO A 115 -2.69 10.66 -10.39
CA PRO A 115 -1.79 11.13 -11.46
C PRO A 115 -1.05 12.44 -11.09
N GLU A 116 -1.59 13.22 -10.14
CA GLU A 116 -0.98 14.46 -9.64
C GLU A 116 0.02 14.23 -8.50
N THR A 117 0.10 13.01 -7.96
CA THR A 117 1.18 12.53 -7.08
C THR A 117 1.82 11.27 -7.65
N GLY A 118 2.09 11.26 -8.96
CA GLY A 118 2.79 10.18 -9.63
C GLY A 118 4.20 9.92 -9.09
N PRO A 119 4.96 9.00 -9.70
CA PRO A 119 6.35 8.72 -9.34
C PRO A 119 7.23 9.97 -9.18
N ILE A 120 6.93 11.07 -9.90
CA ILE A 120 7.66 12.34 -9.77
C ILE A 120 7.44 13.04 -8.41
N PRO A 121 6.21 13.39 -7.97
CA PRO A 121 6.01 13.96 -6.64
C PRO A 121 6.52 13.08 -5.48
N VAL A 122 6.43 11.76 -5.61
CA VAL A 122 6.97 10.81 -4.61
C VAL A 122 8.50 10.80 -4.61
N ALA A 123 9.11 10.77 -5.80
CA ALA A 123 10.56 10.94 -5.93
C ALA A 123 11.02 12.29 -5.35
N ALA A 124 10.27 13.37 -5.59
CA ALA A 124 10.58 14.70 -5.05
C ALA A 124 10.50 14.73 -3.53
N ALA A 125 9.49 14.11 -2.91
CA ALA A 125 9.36 14.04 -1.46
C ALA A 125 10.51 13.23 -0.82
N HIS A 126 10.87 12.09 -1.41
CA HIS A 126 12.02 11.29 -0.96
C HIS A 126 13.35 12.01 -1.15
N ALA A 127 13.53 12.74 -2.25
CA ALA A 127 14.71 13.56 -2.49
C ALA A 127 14.84 14.70 -1.46
N VAL A 128 13.75 15.43 -1.18
CA VAL A 128 13.73 16.47 -0.14
C VAL A 128 14.05 15.88 1.24
N THR A 129 13.49 14.71 1.57
CA THR A 129 13.77 14.02 2.84
C THR A 129 15.26 13.67 2.96
N GLY A 130 15.85 13.06 1.93
CA GLY A 130 17.27 12.72 1.92
C GLY A 130 18.18 13.94 2.04
N LEU A 131 17.90 15.01 1.28
CA LEU A 131 18.65 16.27 1.33
C LEU A 131 18.54 16.96 2.70
N HIS A 132 17.35 16.99 3.28
CA HIS A 132 17.14 17.58 4.61
C HIS A 132 17.94 16.84 5.68
N THR A 133 17.94 15.50 5.65
CA THR A 133 18.73 14.68 6.57
C THR A 133 20.23 14.93 6.41
N LEU A 134 20.74 15.06 5.18
CA LEU A 134 22.15 15.40 4.93
C LEU A 134 22.52 16.78 5.48
N LEU A 135 21.65 17.79 5.32
CA LEU A 135 21.87 19.12 5.90
C LEU A 135 21.89 19.08 7.43
N GLY A 136 21.02 18.28 8.05
CA GLY A 136 21.02 18.03 9.49
C GLY A 136 22.32 17.38 9.98
N VAL A 137 22.83 16.38 9.24
CA VAL A 137 24.13 15.76 9.51
C VAL A 137 25.24 16.81 9.43
N ILE A 138 25.32 17.61 8.36
CA ILE A 138 26.33 18.67 8.18
C ILE A 138 26.32 19.64 9.37
N ALA A 139 25.15 20.13 9.76
CA ALA A 139 25.02 21.08 10.87
C ALA A 139 25.52 20.47 12.19
N ALA A 140 25.14 19.22 12.48
CA ALA A 140 25.59 18.53 13.69
C ALA A 140 27.08 18.15 13.65
N SER A 141 27.62 17.79 12.47
CA SER A 141 29.05 17.47 12.32
C SER A 141 29.93 18.70 12.51
N GLN A 142 29.50 19.88 12.04
CA GLN A 142 30.26 21.12 12.21
C GLN A 142 30.47 21.49 13.68
N GLY A 143 29.42 21.36 14.49
CA GLY A 143 29.52 21.54 15.94
C GLY A 143 30.43 20.50 16.60
N ALA A 144 30.24 19.22 16.26
CA ALA A 144 31.02 18.12 16.83
C ALA A 144 32.52 18.17 16.46
N VAL A 145 32.86 18.58 15.23
CA VAL A 145 34.26 18.76 14.79
C VAL A 145 34.93 19.89 15.56
N ALA A 146 34.23 21.00 15.80
CA ALA A 146 34.78 22.13 16.55
C ALA A 146 35.10 21.79 18.01
N THR A 147 34.38 20.84 18.60
CA THR A 147 34.55 20.40 20.00
C THR A 147 35.28 19.08 20.16
N GLY A 148 35.66 18.40 19.07
CA GLY A 148 36.28 17.08 19.10
C GLY A 148 35.35 15.94 19.57
N ASP A 149 34.03 16.09 19.40
CA ASP A 149 33.03 15.11 19.83
C ASP A 149 32.90 13.95 18.82
N VAL A 150 33.77 12.95 18.99
CA VAL A 150 33.82 11.75 18.14
C VAL A 150 32.56 10.88 18.30
N ALA A 151 31.89 10.90 19.45
CA ALA A 151 30.70 10.08 19.69
C ALA A 151 29.51 10.57 18.85
N THR A 152 29.31 11.89 18.78
CA THR A 152 28.30 12.49 17.91
C THR A 152 28.60 12.19 16.43
N LEU A 153 29.86 12.30 16.00
CA LEU A 153 30.25 11.97 14.62
C LEU A 153 29.99 10.49 14.28
N ALA A 154 30.29 9.56 15.19
CA ALA A 154 30.04 8.14 14.99
C ALA A 154 28.53 7.83 14.91
N GLY A 155 27.71 8.52 15.71
CA GLY A 155 26.26 8.35 15.77
C GLY A 155 25.52 8.77 14.50
N GLN A 156 26.13 9.60 13.64
CA GLN A 156 25.52 10.06 12.38
C GLN A 156 25.46 9.01 11.27
N SER A 157 26.10 7.86 11.49
CA SER A 157 26.16 6.78 10.49
C SER A 157 24.78 6.27 10.07
N GLU A 158 23.82 6.16 11.00
CA GLU A 158 22.44 5.76 10.68
C GLU A 158 21.72 6.84 9.88
N GLN A 159 21.88 8.11 10.24
CA GLN A 159 21.27 9.23 9.52
C GLN A 159 21.79 9.33 8.08
N LEU A 160 23.07 9.02 7.85
CA LEU A 160 23.64 8.92 6.51
C LEU A 160 23.07 7.73 5.72
N ARG A 161 22.80 6.59 6.38
CA ARG A 161 22.14 5.43 5.75
C ARG A 161 20.69 5.75 5.39
N ASP A 162 19.96 6.39 6.30
CA ASP A 162 18.58 6.81 6.07
C ASP A 162 18.48 7.83 4.93
N ALA A 163 19.38 8.81 4.90
CA ALA A 163 19.48 9.77 3.80
C ALA A 163 19.75 9.07 2.46
N ARG A 164 20.70 8.12 2.44
CA ARG A 164 21.02 7.33 1.24
C ARG A 164 19.83 6.48 0.78
N GLN A 165 19.11 5.87 1.70
CA GLN A 165 17.93 5.05 1.37
C GLN A 165 16.84 5.94 0.77
N ALA A 166 16.53 7.09 1.38
CA ALA A 166 15.56 8.03 0.84
C ALA A 166 15.94 8.51 -0.58
N LEU A 167 17.21 8.82 -0.84
CA LEU A 167 17.65 9.18 -2.19
C LEU A 167 17.56 8.01 -3.19
N THR A 168 17.79 6.78 -2.73
CA THR A 168 17.66 5.57 -3.55
C THR A 168 16.20 5.31 -3.91
N ASP A 169 15.29 5.47 -2.96
CA ASP A 169 13.84 5.36 -3.18
C ASP A 169 13.37 6.44 -4.16
N ALA A 170 13.95 7.66 -4.10
CA ALA A 170 13.66 8.70 -5.07
C ALA A 170 14.05 8.29 -6.50
N VAL A 171 15.25 7.74 -6.68
CA VAL A 171 15.72 7.24 -7.99
C VAL A 171 14.85 6.09 -8.49
N GLY A 172 14.53 5.11 -7.64
CA GLY A 172 13.69 3.98 -8.03
C GLY A 172 12.30 4.40 -8.51
N ASN A 173 11.71 5.44 -7.91
CA ASN A 173 10.45 6.00 -8.37
C ASN A 173 10.58 6.67 -9.75
N VAL A 174 11.69 7.36 -10.04
CA VAL A 174 11.95 7.92 -11.39
C VAL A 174 12.11 6.82 -12.43
N ASP A 175 12.82 5.73 -12.11
CA ASP A 175 13.01 4.61 -13.02
C ASP A 175 11.70 3.91 -13.39
N ILE A 176 10.80 3.73 -12.41
CA ILE A 176 9.44 3.21 -12.64
C ILE A 176 8.70 4.06 -13.68
N LEU A 177 8.81 5.40 -13.61
CA LEU A 177 8.20 6.27 -14.61
C LEU A 177 8.82 6.10 -15.99
N LEU A 178 10.15 6.02 -16.07
CA LEU A 178 10.84 5.82 -17.35
C LEU A 178 10.40 4.52 -18.03
N ASP A 179 10.22 3.46 -17.26
CA ASP A 179 9.73 2.18 -17.78
C ASP A 179 8.25 2.24 -18.19
N MET A 180 7.41 2.96 -17.44
CA MET A 180 6.03 3.24 -17.86
C MET A 180 5.98 4.02 -19.19
N LEU A 181 6.81 5.04 -19.37
CA LEU A 181 6.88 5.83 -20.61
C LEU A 181 7.35 4.99 -21.81
N ARG A 182 8.37 4.15 -21.62
CA ARG A 182 8.83 3.20 -22.64
C ARG A 182 7.73 2.23 -23.07
N SER A 183 6.89 1.80 -22.14
CA SER A 183 5.80 0.84 -22.40
C SER A 183 4.70 1.39 -23.33
N VAL A 184 4.61 2.72 -23.49
CA VAL A 184 3.63 3.40 -24.36
C VAL A 184 4.26 3.96 -25.65
N GLY A 185 5.51 3.61 -25.95
CA GLY A 185 6.18 3.98 -27.22
C GLY A 185 6.82 5.37 -27.23
N LEU A 186 7.11 5.94 -26.06
CA LEU A 186 7.94 7.13 -25.87
C LEU A 186 9.39 6.77 -25.49
#